data_AF-A0A9E4MM37-F1
#
_entry.id   AF-A0A9E4MM37-F1
#
_cell.length_a   1.000
_cell.length_b   1.000
_cell.length_c   1.000
_cell.angle_alpha   90.00
_cell.angle_beta   90.00
_cell.angle_gamma   90.00
#
_symmetry.space_group_name_H-M   'P 1'
#
loop_
_entity.id
_entity.type
_entity.pdbx_description
1 polymer ?
#
loop_
_entity_poly.entity_id
_entity_poly.type
_entity_poly.pdbx_seq_one_letter_code
_entity_poly.pdbx_strand_id
1 'polypeptide(L)'
;MKRSRKPIAPLTVLLVLAVACGGDPDGTDSAGAAAAASDAVESRSTRNAYFGDVHVHTKYSFDAYIFGTRADPDDAYRFARGEPLTHAAGIEMRLKAPLDFLAVADHATYLGMFEEMDNPDSSVGQHALSVALRDAATPADRSAVFQEVLPRERGYVDPDDLLDLDVVRSAWQKIVEAAERHNDPGNFTTFIGYEFTAGGRGGENLHRNVIFRDANVPGIPFSRLDAKNNPELLWDWMDEQRTQGIDSLAIPHNSNGSDGWMFQLTDRAGNPFDSAYAE
;
A
#
# COMPACT_ATOMS: atom_id res chain seq x y z
N MET A 1 11.14 -38.04 -39.62
CA MET A 1 10.74 -39.42 -39.26
C MET A 1 10.74 -39.56 -37.75
N LYS A 2 9.56 -39.79 -37.16
CA LYS A 2 9.33 -40.02 -35.73
C LYS A 2 9.84 -41.43 -35.36
N ARG A 3 10.52 -41.60 -34.23
CA ARG A 3 10.53 -42.89 -33.50
C ARG A 3 10.14 -42.65 -32.05
N SER A 4 9.30 -43.57 -31.59
CA SER A 4 8.38 -43.48 -30.46
C SER A 4 8.68 -44.62 -29.50
N ARG A 5 8.66 -44.28 -28.20
CA ARG A 5 8.28 -45.04 -27.00
C ARG A 5 8.99 -46.36 -26.60
N LYS A 6 9.37 -46.36 -25.31
CA LYS A 6 9.81 -47.42 -24.36
C LYS A 6 8.64 -48.41 -24.03
N PRO A 7 8.61 -49.28 -22.97
CA PRO A 7 9.58 -49.75 -21.92
C PRO A 7 9.46 -51.28 -21.54
N ILE A 8 9.97 -51.69 -20.34
CA ILE A 8 9.59 -52.77 -19.36
C ILE A 8 10.86 -53.54 -18.88
N ALA A 9 11.47 -53.27 -17.71
CA ALA A 9 11.19 -53.63 -16.28
C ALA A 9 11.68 -55.05 -15.87
N PRO A 10 11.81 -55.40 -14.56
CA PRO A 10 12.67 -54.83 -13.50
C PRO A 10 13.54 -55.93 -12.82
N LEU A 11 14.50 -55.56 -11.95
CA LEU A 11 15.13 -56.50 -11.01
C LEU A 11 15.14 -55.94 -9.59
N THR A 12 14.37 -56.59 -8.73
CA THR A 12 14.24 -56.38 -7.29
C THR A 12 15.33 -57.19 -6.60
N VAL A 13 16.12 -56.59 -5.71
CA VAL A 13 16.86 -57.33 -4.67
C VAL A 13 16.63 -56.65 -3.33
N LEU A 14 16.13 -57.47 -2.42
CA LEU A 14 15.78 -57.24 -1.03
C LEU A 14 16.97 -57.68 -0.18
N LEU A 15 17.47 -56.88 0.79
CA LEU A 15 18.23 -57.45 1.92
C LEU A 15 18.24 -56.56 3.18
N VAL A 16 17.43 -56.99 4.16
CA VAL A 16 17.69 -57.21 5.60
C VAL A 16 18.17 -56.05 6.50
N LEU A 17 17.34 -55.79 7.51
CA LEU A 17 17.60 -55.05 8.76
C LEU A 17 18.75 -55.64 9.58
N ALA A 18 19.56 -54.76 10.19
CA ALA A 18 20.28 -55.06 11.43
C ALA A 18 19.76 -54.16 12.55
N VAL A 19 19.15 -54.79 13.55
CA VAL A 19 18.82 -54.23 14.86
C VAL A 19 20.08 -54.26 15.72
N ALA A 20 20.38 -53.16 16.42
CA ALA A 20 21.31 -53.15 17.54
C ALA A 20 20.66 -52.41 18.72
N CYS A 21 20.41 -53.14 19.80
CA CYS A 21 20.00 -52.64 21.11
C CYS A 21 21.23 -52.47 22.01
N GLY A 22 21.21 -51.46 22.88
CA GLY A 22 22.08 -51.35 24.06
C GLY A 22 21.67 -50.17 24.96
N GLY A 23 21.15 -50.47 26.17
CA GLY A 23 20.86 -49.53 27.26
C GLY A 23 22.15 -48.97 27.90
N ASP A 24 22.14 -47.96 28.78
CA ASP A 24 21.29 -47.79 29.98
C ASP A 24 21.21 -46.31 30.43
N PRO A 25 20.36 -45.97 31.44
CA PRO A 25 19.86 -44.63 31.74
C PRO A 25 20.64 -43.94 32.88
N ASP A 26 20.74 -42.60 32.83
CA ASP A 26 20.60 -41.69 33.97
C ASP A 26 21.09 -40.28 33.58
N GLY A 27 20.33 -39.25 33.95
CA GLY A 27 20.75 -37.86 33.79
C GLY A 27 19.62 -36.92 33.39
N THR A 28 18.73 -36.63 34.33
CA THR A 28 17.78 -35.52 34.26
C THR A 28 18.54 -34.19 34.32
N ASP A 29 18.54 -33.44 33.22
CA ASP A 29 18.74 -31.99 33.24
C ASP A 29 17.58 -31.33 32.49
N SER A 30 16.60 -30.85 33.27
CA SER A 30 15.52 -29.99 32.79
C SER A 30 16.05 -28.57 32.63
N ALA A 31 16.66 -28.27 31.49
CA ALA A 31 16.82 -26.90 31.03
C ALA A 31 15.55 -26.51 30.26
N GLY A 32 14.60 -25.92 30.98
CA GLY A 32 13.42 -25.27 30.40
C GLY A 32 13.83 -24.06 29.58
N ALA A 33 14.21 -24.28 28.32
CA ALA A 33 14.21 -23.24 27.32
C ALA A 33 12.75 -23.03 26.92
N ALA A 34 12.14 -21.96 27.45
CA ALA A 34 10.91 -21.41 26.88
C ALA A 34 11.25 -20.94 25.46
N ALA A 35 11.08 -21.84 24.49
CA ALA A 35 11.05 -21.47 23.09
C ALA A 35 9.91 -20.46 22.94
N ALA A 36 10.25 -19.21 22.66
CA ALA A 36 9.27 -18.26 22.15
C ALA A 36 8.64 -18.94 20.93
N ALA A 37 7.34 -19.19 21.02
CA ALA A 37 6.57 -19.67 19.89
C ALA A 37 6.62 -18.58 18.83
N SER A 38 7.55 -18.69 17.88
CA SER A 38 7.32 -18.09 16.58
C SER A 38 6.11 -18.84 16.04
N ASP A 39 5.00 -18.14 15.84
CA ASP A 39 3.85 -18.72 15.13
C ASP A 39 4.36 -19.24 13.78
N ALA A 40 4.57 -20.55 13.73
CA ALA A 40 5.11 -21.21 12.57
C ALA A 40 4.02 -21.19 11.52
N VAL A 41 4.10 -20.21 10.61
CA VAL A 41 3.23 -20.13 9.44
C VAL A 41 3.33 -21.47 8.72
N GLU A 42 2.24 -22.24 8.75
CA GLU A 42 2.18 -23.57 8.12
C GLU A 42 2.60 -23.45 6.66
N SER A 43 3.63 -24.22 6.28
CA SER A 43 4.13 -24.30 4.90
C SER A 43 3.06 -24.95 4.00
N ARG A 44 2.16 -24.12 3.47
CA ARG A 44 1.22 -24.53 2.42
C ARG A 44 1.98 -24.71 1.10
N SER A 45 1.47 -25.61 0.26
CA SER A 45 1.85 -25.79 -1.15
C SER A 45 2.28 -24.45 -1.77
N THR A 46 3.52 -24.34 -2.26
CA THR A 46 4.11 -23.09 -2.80
C THR A 46 3.47 -22.60 -4.11
N ARG A 47 2.35 -23.21 -4.52
CA ARG A 47 1.58 -22.86 -5.72
C ARG A 47 0.17 -22.43 -5.35
N ASN A 48 0.06 -21.36 -4.57
CA ASN A 48 -1.20 -20.69 -4.32
C ASN A 48 -1.26 -19.45 -5.22
N ALA A 49 -2.42 -19.20 -5.84
CA ALA A 49 -2.70 -17.92 -6.48
C ALA A 49 -3.49 -17.08 -5.48
N TYR A 50 -3.01 -15.86 -5.22
CA TYR A 50 -3.69 -14.89 -4.37
C TYR A 50 -4.15 -13.71 -5.22
N PHE A 51 -5.34 -13.21 -4.94
CA PHE A 51 -6.00 -12.13 -5.64
C PHE A 51 -6.27 -11.00 -4.66
N GLY A 52 -5.79 -9.81 -4.97
CA GLY A 52 -5.97 -8.66 -4.10
C GLY A 52 -5.70 -7.36 -4.85
N ASP A 53 -5.83 -6.26 -4.13
CA ASP A 53 -5.59 -4.92 -4.65
C ASP A 53 -4.64 -4.17 -3.71
N VAL A 54 -3.72 -3.40 -4.28
CA VAL A 54 -2.76 -2.57 -3.52
C VAL A 54 -2.97 -1.09 -3.80
N HIS A 55 -4.04 -0.72 -4.49
CA HIS A 55 -4.32 0.64 -4.92
C HIS A 55 -5.80 1.00 -4.67
N VAL A 56 -6.14 1.24 -3.41
CA VAL A 56 -7.50 1.64 -3.00
C VAL A 56 -7.45 2.92 -2.20
N HIS A 57 -8.26 3.90 -2.61
CA HIS A 57 -8.44 5.15 -1.89
C HIS A 57 -9.73 5.11 -1.05
N THR A 58 -9.67 5.77 0.09
CA THR A 58 -10.74 5.96 1.06
C THR A 58 -11.04 7.46 1.17
N LYS A 59 -11.85 7.85 2.17
CA LYS A 59 -12.09 9.26 2.48
C LYS A 59 -10.81 10.04 2.85
N TYR A 60 -9.71 9.39 3.17
CA TYR A 60 -8.47 10.10 3.51
C TYR A 60 -7.69 10.60 2.29
N SER A 61 -7.98 10.10 1.09
CA SER A 61 -7.41 10.66 -0.13
C SER A 61 -8.20 11.87 -0.62
N PHE A 62 -7.52 12.94 -1.01
CA PHE A 62 -8.17 14.18 -1.45
C PHE A 62 -9.06 13.97 -2.69
N ASP A 63 -8.57 13.22 -3.67
CA ASP A 63 -9.25 12.99 -4.95
C ASP A 63 -10.53 12.17 -4.74
N ALA A 64 -10.44 11.09 -3.98
CA ALA A 64 -11.56 10.26 -3.59
C ALA A 64 -12.59 11.06 -2.81
N TYR A 65 -12.16 11.90 -1.86
CA TYR A 65 -13.07 12.75 -1.10
C TYR A 65 -13.81 13.77 -1.97
N ILE A 66 -13.09 14.49 -2.84
CA ILE A 66 -13.69 15.45 -3.78
C ILE A 66 -14.75 14.77 -4.64
N PHE A 67 -14.49 13.54 -5.10
CA PHE A 67 -15.43 12.79 -5.94
C PHE A 67 -16.51 12.01 -5.18
N GLY A 68 -16.56 12.15 -3.85
CA GLY A 68 -17.69 11.73 -3.02
C GLY A 68 -17.48 10.43 -2.24
N THR A 69 -16.28 9.85 -2.25
CA THR A 69 -15.96 8.73 -1.37
C THR A 69 -16.00 9.20 0.08
N ARG A 70 -16.79 8.52 0.90
CA ARG A 70 -16.89 8.73 2.35
C ARG A 70 -16.57 7.49 3.17
N ALA A 71 -16.34 6.36 2.49
CA ALA A 71 -15.93 5.11 3.10
C ALA A 71 -14.53 5.26 3.73
N ASP A 72 -14.34 4.69 4.91
CA ASP A 72 -13.07 4.70 5.64
C ASP A 72 -12.22 3.43 5.35
N PRO A 73 -10.99 3.33 5.89
CA PRO A 73 -10.19 2.12 5.73
C PRO A 73 -10.85 0.84 6.26
N ASP A 74 -11.59 0.91 7.37
CA ASP A 74 -12.29 -0.25 7.92
C ASP A 74 -13.41 -0.72 6.95
N ASP A 75 -14.13 0.20 6.30
CA ASP A 75 -15.08 -0.09 5.21
C ASP A 75 -14.39 -0.79 4.02
N ALA A 76 -13.23 -0.29 3.60
CA ALA A 76 -12.47 -0.87 2.47
C ALA A 76 -12.09 -2.33 2.75
N TYR A 77 -11.59 -2.63 3.96
CA TYR A 77 -11.25 -3.99 4.35
C TYR A 77 -12.47 -4.90 4.52
N ARG A 78 -13.59 -4.40 5.07
CA ARG A 78 -14.86 -5.15 5.11
C ARG A 78 -15.35 -5.50 3.71
N PHE A 79 -15.33 -4.53 2.79
CA PHE A 79 -15.72 -4.72 1.41
C PHE A 79 -14.83 -5.75 0.70
N ALA A 80 -13.51 -5.69 0.91
CA ALA A 80 -12.56 -6.67 0.37
C ALA A 80 -12.85 -8.10 0.86
N ARG A 81 -13.34 -8.26 2.10
CA ARG A 81 -13.79 -9.55 2.64
C ARG A 81 -15.21 -9.95 2.22
N GLY A 82 -15.85 -9.17 1.36
CA GLY A 82 -17.12 -9.49 0.72
C GLY A 82 -18.36 -8.96 1.44
N GLU A 83 -18.22 -8.01 2.37
CA GLU A 83 -19.35 -7.23 2.88
C GLU A 83 -19.84 -6.20 1.84
N PRO A 84 -21.11 -5.77 1.88
CA PRO A 84 -21.61 -4.74 0.99
C PRO A 84 -21.04 -3.35 1.34
N LEU A 85 -20.87 -2.50 0.32
CA LEU A 85 -20.46 -1.09 0.46
C LEU A 85 -21.41 -0.20 -0.35
N THR A 86 -21.81 0.94 0.20
CA THR A 86 -22.61 1.92 -0.54
C THR A 86 -21.68 2.84 -1.34
N HIS A 87 -21.81 2.81 -2.67
CA HIS A 87 -21.13 3.73 -3.59
C HIS A 87 -21.61 5.17 -3.39
N ALA A 88 -20.78 6.17 -3.69
CA ALA A 88 -21.12 7.59 -3.60
C ALA A 88 -22.38 8.00 -4.40
N ALA A 89 -22.76 7.21 -5.40
CA ALA A 89 -24.00 7.39 -6.18
C ALA A 89 -25.25 6.76 -5.52
N GLY A 90 -25.15 6.23 -4.29
CA GLY A 90 -26.24 5.57 -3.57
C GLY A 90 -26.49 4.12 -3.99
N ILE A 91 -25.56 3.50 -4.72
CA ILE A 91 -25.69 2.12 -5.22
C ILE A 91 -24.98 1.19 -4.25
N GLU A 92 -25.67 0.16 -3.76
CA GLU A 92 -25.02 -0.91 -2.99
C GLU A 92 -24.17 -1.78 -3.93
N MET A 93 -22.89 -1.94 -3.58
CA MET A 93 -21.91 -2.75 -4.29
C MET A 93 -21.48 -3.92 -3.43
N ARG A 94 -21.09 -5.01 -4.08
CA ARG A 94 -20.48 -6.18 -3.44
C ARG A 94 -19.53 -6.87 -4.40
N LEU A 95 -18.37 -7.30 -3.91
CA LEU A 95 -17.47 -8.13 -4.71
C LEU A 95 -18.10 -9.48 -5.04
N LYS A 96 -17.80 -10.01 -6.23
CA LYS A 96 -18.26 -11.35 -6.64
C LYS A 96 -17.65 -12.46 -5.78
N ALA A 97 -16.42 -12.26 -5.32
CA ALA A 97 -15.70 -13.10 -4.38
C ALA A 97 -14.82 -12.20 -3.49
N PRO A 98 -14.58 -12.57 -2.22
CA PRO A 98 -13.61 -11.88 -1.38
C PRO A 98 -12.20 -11.89 -1.98
N LEU A 99 -11.40 -10.90 -1.62
CA LEU A 99 -9.97 -10.82 -1.92
C LEU A 99 -9.17 -11.55 -0.85
N ASP A 100 -7.98 -12.01 -1.22
CA ASP A 100 -6.98 -12.60 -0.32
C ASP A 100 -6.17 -11.51 0.41
N PHE A 101 -6.02 -10.33 -0.20
CA PHE A 101 -5.32 -9.20 0.42
C PHE A 101 -5.80 -7.83 -0.08
N LEU A 102 -5.55 -6.80 0.73
CA LEU A 102 -5.80 -5.40 0.37
C LEU A 102 -4.76 -4.45 0.98
N ALA A 103 -4.34 -3.44 0.23
CA ALA A 103 -3.70 -2.24 0.77
C ALA A 103 -4.58 -1.00 0.51
N VAL A 104 -4.84 -0.22 1.55
CA VAL A 104 -5.32 1.15 1.39
C VAL A 104 -4.10 2.00 1.01
N ALA A 105 -4.21 2.75 -0.08
CA ALA A 105 -3.14 3.55 -0.65
C ALA A 105 -3.67 4.97 -0.91
N ASP A 106 -4.12 5.65 0.14
CA ASP A 106 -4.51 7.06 0.05
C ASP A 106 -3.29 7.94 -0.27
N HIS A 107 -3.50 9.06 -0.97
CA HIS A 107 -2.44 10.02 -1.27
C HIS A 107 -1.76 10.51 0.03
N ALA A 108 -0.43 10.43 0.10
CA ALA A 108 0.32 11.00 1.22
C ALA A 108 0.18 12.53 1.31
N THR A 109 0.09 13.20 0.16
CA THR A 109 -0.13 14.63 0.11
C THR A 109 -1.56 14.96 0.57
N TYR A 110 -1.71 15.92 1.48
CA TYR A 110 -3.00 16.31 2.07
C TYR A 110 -3.80 15.14 2.68
N LEU A 111 -3.12 14.08 3.12
CA LEU A 111 -3.77 12.90 3.70
C LEU A 111 -4.73 13.30 4.84
N GLY A 112 -6.00 12.97 4.69
CA GLY A 112 -7.08 13.29 5.62
C GLY A 112 -7.52 14.76 5.68
N MET A 113 -6.83 15.67 5.01
CA MET A 113 -7.15 17.10 5.06
C MET A 113 -8.53 17.43 4.51
N PHE A 114 -9.01 16.69 3.51
CA PHE A 114 -10.29 16.99 2.88
C PHE A 114 -11.49 16.60 3.75
N GLU A 115 -11.34 15.62 4.64
CA GLU A 115 -12.30 15.37 5.71
C GLU A 115 -12.32 16.56 6.70
N GLU A 116 -11.14 17.06 7.09
CA GLU A 116 -11.02 18.20 8.02
C GLU A 116 -11.54 19.51 7.41
N MET A 117 -11.33 19.72 6.11
CA MET A 117 -11.89 20.86 5.36
C MET A 117 -13.41 20.79 5.27
N ASP A 118 -14.00 19.60 5.23
CA ASP A 118 -15.45 19.42 5.21
C ASP A 118 -16.10 19.73 6.58
N ASN A 119 -15.32 19.79 7.65
CA ASN A 119 -15.78 20.20 8.98
C ASN A 119 -15.84 21.74 9.10
N PRO A 120 -17.02 22.37 9.14
CA PRO A 120 -17.13 23.84 9.19
C PRO A 120 -16.61 24.47 10.50
N ASP A 121 -16.43 23.66 11.54
CA ASP A 121 -15.93 24.10 12.85
C ASP A 121 -14.40 24.01 12.94
N SER A 122 -13.72 23.43 11.95
CA SER A 122 -12.25 23.36 11.90
C SER A 122 -11.63 24.69 11.45
N SER A 123 -10.35 24.87 11.76
CA SER A 123 -9.57 26.05 11.32
C SER A 123 -9.52 26.17 9.80
N VAL A 124 -9.36 25.04 9.10
CA VAL A 124 -9.31 24.96 7.63
C VAL A 124 -10.72 24.94 7.01
N GLY A 125 -11.75 24.61 7.79
CA GLY A 125 -13.13 24.48 7.34
C GLY A 125 -13.75 25.77 6.84
N GLN A 126 -13.30 26.93 7.34
CA GLN A 126 -13.83 28.22 6.93
C GLN A 126 -13.18 28.80 5.67
N HIS A 127 -12.12 28.18 5.15
CA HIS A 127 -11.45 28.63 3.94
C HIS A 127 -12.37 28.54 2.71
N ALA A 128 -12.18 29.41 1.72
CA ALA A 128 -13.04 29.49 0.54
C ALA A 128 -13.11 28.18 -0.26
N LEU A 129 -11.96 27.50 -0.42
CA LEU A 129 -11.89 26.16 -1.03
C LEU A 129 -12.68 25.12 -0.23
N SER A 130 -12.71 25.21 1.10
CA SER A 130 -13.45 24.29 1.97
C SER A 130 -14.96 24.51 1.86
N VAL A 131 -15.39 25.77 1.73
CA VAL A 131 -16.78 26.12 1.40
C VAL A 131 -17.15 25.57 0.01
N ALA A 132 -16.30 25.78 -0.99
CA ALA A 132 -16.53 25.28 -2.35
C ALA A 132 -16.59 23.73 -2.39
N LEU A 133 -15.76 23.05 -1.61
CA LEU A 133 -15.80 21.59 -1.45
C LEU A 133 -17.16 21.11 -0.91
N ARG A 134 -17.67 21.75 0.15
CA ARG A 134 -18.98 21.43 0.75
C ARG A 134 -20.15 21.71 -0.19
N ASP A 135 -20.07 22.82 -0.93
CA ASP A 135 -21.13 23.25 -1.84
C ASP A 135 -21.11 22.49 -3.18
N ALA A 136 -20.07 21.69 -3.46
CA ALA A 136 -19.90 20.97 -4.73
C ALA A 136 -20.91 19.82 -4.92
N ALA A 137 -22.03 20.15 -5.56
CA ALA A 137 -23.13 19.20 -5.80
C ALA A 137 -23.01 18.43 -7.12
N THR A 138 -22.39 19.01 -8.15
CA THR A 138 -22.33 18.42 -9.50
C THR A 138 -20.92 17.92 -9.86
N PRO A 139 -20.78 17.03 -10.87
CA PRO A 139 -19.47 16.65 -11.39
C PRO A 139 -18.63 17.84 -11.87
N ALA A 140 -19.27 18.90 -12.38
CA ALA A 140 -18.59 20.12 -12.79
C ALA A 140 -18.04 20.89 -11.58
N ASP A 141 -18.82 21.03 -10.52
CA ASP A 141 -18.37 21.71 -9.29
C ASP A 141 -17.20 20.95 -8.65
N ARG A 142 -17.29 19.62 -8.57
CA ARG A 142 -16.20 18.77 -8.05
C ARG A 142 -14.95 18.86 -8.92
N SER A 143 -15.12 18.93 -10.24
CA SER A 143 -14.00 19.15 -11.16
C SER A 143 -13.35 20.52 -10.94
N ALA A 144 -14.15 21.57 -10.67
CA ALA A 144 -13.63 22.90 -10.38
C ALA A 144 -12.83 22.92 -9.08
N VAL A 145 -13.35 22.31 -8.01
CA VAL A 145 -12.62 22.12 -6.74
C VAL A 145 -11.31 21.36 -6.98
N PHE A 146 -11.35 20.25 -7.72
CA PHE A 146 -10.14 19.49 -8.05
C PHE A 146 -9.09 20.33 -8.78
N GLN A 147 -9.49 21.16 -9.76
CA GLN A 147 -8.56 22.04 -10.47
C GLN A 147 -7.93 23.11 -9.55
N GLU A 148 -8.66 23.59 -8.55
CA GLU A 148 -8.15 24.55 -7.56
C GLU A 148 -7.13 23.93 -6.59
N VAL A 149 -7.21 22.62 -6.38
CA VAL A 149 -6.27 21.85 -5.52
C VAL A 149 -4.96 21.52 -6.26
N LEU A 150 -5.00 21.31 -7.58
CA LEU A 150 -3.82 20.87 -8.34
C LEU A 150 -2.56 21.72 -8.15
N PRO A 151 -2.63 23.07 -8.06
CA PRO A 151 -1.44 23.87 -7.79
C PRO A 151 -0.82 23.57 -6.42
N ARG A 152 -1.65 23.39 -5.39
CA ARG A 152 -1.22 23.06 -4.02
C ARG A 152 -0.50 21.71 -3.99
N GLU A 153 -1.11 20.69 -4.60
CA GLU A 153 -0.52 19.36 -4.81
C GLU A 153 0.83 19.41 -5.55
N ARG A 154 0.97 20.30 -6.52
CA ARG A 154 2.20 20.43 -7.31
C ARG A 154 3.35 21.09 -6.56
N GLY A 155 3.16 21.48 -5.31
CA GLY A 155 4.19 22.13 -4.49
C GLY A 155 4.48 23.56 -4.93
N TYR A 156 3.52 24.22 -5.60
CA TYR A 156 3.58 25.68 -5.71
C TYR A 156 3.33 26.22 -4.29
N VAL A 157 4.38 26.76 -3.66
CA VAL A 157 4.32 27.32 -2.30
C VAL A 157 3.19 28.36 -2.25
N ASP A 158 2.10 27.99 -1.60
CA ASP A 158 0.93 28.83 -1.42
C ASP A 158 1.00 29.45 -0.02
N PRO A 159 1.04 30.78 0.13
CA PRO A 159 0.90 31.41 1.44
C PRO A 159 -0.45 31.10 2.12
N ASP A 160 -1.42 30.55 1.38
CA ASP A 160 -2.74 30.10 1.82
C ASP A 160 -2.85 28.56 1.80
N ASP A 161 -1.76 27.88 2.20
CA ASP A 161 -1.73 26.43 2.33
C ASP A 161 -2.63 25.97 3.50
N LEU A 162 -3.44 24.95 3.24
CA LEU A 162 -4.35 24.33 4.20
C LEU A 162 -3.72 23.13 4.92
N LEU A 163 -2.48 22.77 4.59
CA LEU A 163 -1.84 21.57 5.12
C LEU A 163 -1.60 21.67 6.64
N ASP A 164 -2.18 20.72 7.37
CA ASP A 164 -1.94 20.51 8.80
C ASP A 164 -1.31 19.11 9.01
N LEU A 165 -0.07 19.07 9.50
CA LEU A 165 0.66 17.81 9.69
C LEU A 165 0.12 16.96 10.85
N ASP A 166 -0.62 17.54 11.80
CA ASP A 166 -1.26 16.76 12.86
C ASP A 166 -2.49 16.02 12.33
N VAL A 167 -3.22 16.62 11.38
CA VAL A 167 -4.30 15.95 10.64
C VAL A 167 -3.75 14.82 9.80
N VAL A 168 -2.66 15.07 9.04
CA VAL A 168 -1.96 14.04 8.25
C VAL A 168 -1.50 12.88 9.12
N ARG A 169 -0.84 13.17 10.25
CA ARG A 169 -0.40 12.16 11.21
C ARG A 169 -1.55 11.35 11.76
N SER A 170 -2.65 12.00 12.13
CA SER A 170 -3.85 11.35 12.66
C SER A 170 -4.49 10.43 11.63
N ALA A 171 -4.65 10.88 10.38
CA ALA A 171 -5.19 10.06 9.30
C ALA A 171 -4.29 8.87 8.98
N TRP A 172 -2.97 9.08 8.94
CA TRP A 172 -2.00 8.00 8.76
C TRP A 172 -2.10 6.94 9.86
N GLN A 173 -2.16 7.35 11.13
CA GLN A 173 -2.34 6.43 12.25
C GLN A 173 -3.63 5.62 12.12
N LYS A 174 -4.75 6.25 11.73
CA LYS A 174 -6.02 5.54 11.50
C LYS A 174 -5.91 4.49 10.39
N ILE A 175 -5.18 4.76 9.32
CA ILE A 175 -4.92 3.79 8.24
C ILE A 175 -4.10 2.60 8.77
N VAL A 176 -3.00 2.88 9.48
CA VAL A 176 -2.13 1.86 10.09
C VAL A 176 -2.92 0.98 11.04
N GLU A 177 -3.68 1.59 11.94
CA GLU A 177 -4.49 0.86 12.92
C GLU A 177 -5.61 0.05 12.25
N ALA A 178 -6.25 0.57 11.19
CA ALA A 178 -7.27 -0.17 10.46
C ALA A 178 -6.68 -1.39 9.77
N ALA A 179 -5.50 -1.29 9.16
CA ALA A 179 -4.80 -2.42 8.58
C ALA A 179 -4.53 -3.49 9.67
N GLU A 180 -3.90 -3.12 10.77
CA GLU A 180 -3.60 -4.04 11.88
C GLU A 180 -4.87 -4.69 12.46
N ARG A 181 -5.94 -3.92 12.67
CA ARG A 181 -7.24 -4.45 13.15
C ARG A 181 -7.86 -5.47 12.20
N HIS A 182 -7.62 -5.33 10.89
CA HIS A 182 -8.26 -6.12 9.85
C HIS A 182 -7.38 -7.24 9.29
N ASN A 183 -6.10 -7.31 9.69
CA ASN A 183 -5.19 -8.38 9.30
C ASN A 183 -5.59 -9.70 9.98
N ASP A 184 -5.87 -10.73 9.19
CA ASP A 184 -6.20 -12.08 9.65
C ASP A 184 -5.30 -13.10 8.93
N PRO A 185 -4.03 -13.27 9.39
CA PRO A 185 -3.04 -14.07 8.69
C PRO A 185 -3.52 -15.48 8.37
N GLY A 186 -3.44 -15.85 7.10
CA GLY A 186 -3.87 -17.15 6.58
C GLY A 186 -5.30 -17.19 6.02
N ASN A 187 -6.09 -16.14 6.26
CA ASN A 187 -7.43 -15.96 5.69
C ASN A 187 -7.55 -14.65 4.87
N PHE A 188 -7.00 -13.54 5.36
CA PHE A 188 -7.00 -12.24 4.68
C PHE A 188 -5.82 -11.39 5.17
N THR A 189 -4.97 -10.92 4.26
CA THR A 189 -3.81 -10.10 4.61
C THR A 189 -4.08 -8.63 4.30
N THR A 190 -3.86 -7.75 5.28
CA THR A 190 -3.78 -6.31 5.01
C THR A 190 -2.33 -5.89 4.84
N PHE A 191 -2.08 -4.93 3.98
CA PHE A 191 -0.81 -4.22 3.93
C PHE A 191 -0.99 -2.78 4.40
N ILE A 192 -0.04 -2.31 5.21
CA ILE A 192 0.07 -0.89 5.55
C ILE A 192 0.79 -0.21 4.39
N GLY A 193 0.16 0.79 3.81
CA GLY A 193 0.70 1.50 2.66
C GLY A 193 0.02 2.82 2.39
N TYR A 194 0.56 3.55 1.42
CA TYR A 194 0.04 4.83 0.96
C TYR A 194 0.45 5.07 -0.50
N GLU A 195 -0.21 6.00 -1.17
CA GLU A 195 0.22 6.44 -2.51
C GLU A 195 1.19 7.62 -2.41
N PHE A 196 2.40 7.42 -2.92
CA PHE A 196 3.34 8.49 -3.22
C PHE A 196 3.05 9.07 -4.60
N THR A 197 2.80 10.37 -4.64
CA THR A 197 2.49 11.10 -5.88
C THR A 197 3.73 11.86 -6.38
N ALA A 198 4.07 11.69 -7.64
CA ALA A 198 5.03 12.53 -8.36
C ALA A 198 4.59 12.67 -9.82
N GLY A 199 5.21 13.59 -10.57
CA GLY A 199 4.90 13.72 -11.98
C GLY A 199 5.87 14.55 -12.79
N GLY A 200 5.79 14.36 -14.11
CA GLY A 200 6.60 15.09 -15.08
C GLY A 200 6.21 16.57 -15.19
N ARG A 201 6.85 17.29 -16.12
CA ARG A 201 6.63 18.73 -16.30
C ARG A 201 5.22 19.07 -16.79
N GLY A 202 4.59 18.16 -17.53
CA GLY A 202 3.22 18.28 -18.02
C GLY A 202 2.16 17.75 -17.06
N GLY A 203 2.58 17.15 -15.93
CA GLY A 203 1.68 16.46 -14.99
C GLY A 203 1.53 14.97 -15.28
N GLU A 204 2.48 14.38 -16.01
CA GLU A 204 2.54 12.95 -16.30
C GLU A 204 2.62 12.14 -15.01
N ASN A 205 1.85 11.06 -14.91
CA ASN A 205 1.75 10.27 -13.68
C ASN A 205 3.08 9.53 -13.39
N LEU A 206 3.66 9.78 -12.23
CA LEU A 206 4.80 9.04 -11.67
C LEU A 206 4.48 8.51 -10.27
N HIS A 207 3.26 8.04 -10.06
CA HIS A 207 2.77 7.60 -8.75
C HIS A 207 3.25 6.18 -8.41
N ARG A 208 3.35 5.89 -7.11
CA ARG A 208 3.74 4.58 -6.57
C ARG A 208 2.98 4.29 -5.30
N ASN A 209 2.53 3.04 -5.13
CA ASN A 209 2.06 2.56 -3.83
C ASN A 209 3.25 2.08 -3.02
N VAL A 210 3.51 2.77 -1.91
CA VAL A 210 4.54 2.39 -0.94
C VAL A 210 3.91 1.43 0.05
N ILE A 211 4.43 0.20 0.10
CA ILE A 211 3.92 -0.87 0.95
C ILE A 211 5.01 -1.23 1.96
N PHE A 212 4.67 -1.16 3.25
CA PHE A 212 5.60 -1.50 4.33
C PHE A 212 5.58 -3.00 4.64
N ARG A 213 6.73 -3.51 5.09
CA ARG A 213 6.92 -4.91 5.47
C ARG A 213 6.03 -5.32 6.66
N ASP A 214 5.89 -4.44 7.65
CA ASP A 214 5.16 -4.66 8.89
C ASP A 214 4.70 -3.32 9.51
N ALA A 215 4.20 -3.35 10.76
CA ALA A 215 3.69 -2.20 11.49
C ALA A 215 4.76 -1.21 11.98
N ASN A 216 6.06 -1.50 11.80
CA ASN A 216 7.13 -0.53 12.01
C ASN A 216 7.16 0.44 10.81
N VAL A 217 6.45 1.55 10.95
CA VAL A 217 6.27 2.56 9.90
C VAL A 217 6.68 3.96 10.38
N PRO A 218 7.01 4.89 9.47
CA PRO A 218 7.28 6.28 9.83
C PRO A 218 6.04 6.92 10.44
N GLY A 219 6.24 7.94 11.29
CA GLY A 219 5.15 8.65 11.94
C GLY A 219 4.28 9.48 10.99
N ILE A 220 4.79 9.84 9.81
CA ILE A 220 4.08 10.50 8.70
C ILE A 220 4.65 9.94 7.38
N PRO A 221 3.82 9.68 6.35
CA PRO A 221 4.29 9.25 5.03
C PRO A 221 5.12 10.33 4.31
N PHE A 222 6.13 9.91 3.54
CA PHE A 222 6.88 10.83 2.66
C PHE A 222 6.03 11.17 1.44
N SER A 223 5.76 12.47 1.25
CA SER A 223 4.82 12.98 0.26
C SER A 223 5.51 13.60 -0.95
N ARG A 224 4.70 14.01 -1.92
CA ARG A 224 5.13 14.81 -3.07
C ARG A 224 5.83 16.11 -2.68
N LEU A 225 5.41 16.72 -1.57
CA LEU A 225 5.92 18.02 -1.11
C LEU A 225 7.34 17.87 -0.58
N ASP A 226 7.60 16.81 0.21
CA ASP A 226 8.93 16.46 0.72
C ASP A 226 9.88 16.18 -0.46
N ALA A 227 9.39 15.42 -1.44
CA ALA A 227 10.12 15.08 -2.65
C ALA A 227 10.31 16.26 -3.61
N LYS A 228 9.64 17.41 -3.41
CA LYS A 228 9.63 18.53 -4.36
C LYS A 228 9.31 18.05 -5.78
N ASN A 229 8.35 17.14 -5.89
CA ASN A 229 7.97 16.45 -7.12
C ASN A 229 9.13 15.68 -7.81
N ASN A 230 10.16 15.27 -7.07
CA ASN A 230 11.22 14.38 -7.57
C ASN A 230 10.94 12.94 -7.14
N PRO A 231 10.50 12.04 -8.04
CA PRO A 231 10.30 10.65 -7.65
C PRO A 231 11.58 9.98 -7.17
N GLU A 232 12.76 10.49 -7.56
CA GLU A 232 14.04 9.95 -7.13
C GLU A 232 14.28 10.03 -5.62
N LEU A 233 13.80 11.10 -4.99
CA LEU A 233 13.95 11.29 -3.56
C LEU A 233 13.12 10.30 -2.73
N LEU A 234 12.18 9.60 -3.34
CA LEU A 234 11.50 8.49 -2.66
C LEU A 234 12.46 7.34 -2.36
N TRP A 235 13.35 6.99 -3.30
CA TRP A 235 14.32 5.90 -3.09
C TRP A 235 15.32 6.26 -2.00
N ASP A 236 15.87 7.48 -2.05
CA ASP A 236 16.76 7.99 -1.00
C ASP A 236 16.09 7.91 0.39
N TRP A 237 14.83 8.37 0.48
CA TRP A 237 14.07 8.32 1.73
C TRP A 237 13.81 6.87 2.18
N MET A 238 13.44 5.96 1.28
CA MET A 238 13.21 4.55 1.59
C MET A 238 14.50 3.87 2.10
N ASP A 239 15.66 4.22 1.54
CA ASP A 239 16.96 3.72 1.99
C ASP A 239 17.29 4.23 3.40
N GLU A 240 17.03 5.51 3.69
CA GLU A 240 17.16 6.08 5.03
C GLU A 240 16.23 5.38 6.05
N GLN A 241 14.98 5.09 5.67
CA GLN A 241 14.05 4.31 6.50
C GLN A 241 14.59 2.89 6.75
N ARG A 242 15.17 2.24 5.73
CA ARG A 242 15.73 0.90 5.86
C ARG A 242 16.89 0.84 6.85
N THR A 243 17.71 1.90 6.95
CA THR A 243 18.75 1.99 8.00
C THR A 243 18.20 1.99 9.42
N GLN A 244 16.92 2.37 9.58
CA GLN A 244 16.19 2.39 10.84
C GLN A 244 15.32 1.14 11.06
N GLY A 245 15.44 0.13 10.19
CA GLY A 245 14.68 -1.11 10.26
C GLY A 245 13.24 -1.00 9.73
N ILE A 246 12.90 0.09 9.03
CA ILE A 246 11.61 0.27 8.36
C ILE A 246 11.83 -0.11 6.89
N ASP A 247 11.33 -1.27 6.48
CA ASP A 247 11.50 -1.75 5.10
C ASP A 247 10.21 -1.65 4.31
N SER A 248 10.33 -1.27 3.04
CA SER A 248 9.20 -1.04 2.16
C SER A 248 9.56 -1.29 0.70
N LEU A 249 8.52 -1.46 -0.11
CA LEU A 249 8.59 -1.53 -1.57
C LEU A 249 7.71 -0.45 -2.18
N ALA A 250 8.02 0.00 -3.39
CA ALA A 250 7.24 0.99 -4.12
C ALA A 250 6.79 0.42 -5.48
N ILE A 251 5.48 0.25 -5.66
CA ILE A 251 4.88 -0.35 -6.86
C ILE A 251 4.36 0.77 -7.78
N PRO A 252 4.90 0.95 -9.00
CA PRO A 252 4.36 1.91 -9.94
C PRO A 252 2.97 1.46 -10.44
N HIS A 253 2.08 2.41 -10.67
CA HIS A 253 0.76 2.15 -11.26
C HIS A 253 0.40 3.23 -12.28
N ASN A 254 -0.68 3.02 -13.05
CA ASN A 254 -1.17 3.98 -14.05
C ASN A 254 -0.10 4.45 -15.05
N SER A 255 0.85 3.59 -15.43
CA SER A 255 1.96 3.94 -16.32
C SER A 255 1.51 4.42 -17.72
N ASN A 256 0.28 4.11 -18.13
CA ASN A 256 -0.31 4.70 -19.33
C ASN A 256 -0.50 6.23 -19.21
N GLY A 257 -0.76 6.74 -18.00
CA GLY A 257 -0.87 8.17 -17.71
C GLY A 257 0.49 8.87 -17.54
N SER A 258 1.60 8.12 -17.60
CA SER A 258 2.94 8.71 -17.52
C SER A 258 3.44 9.28 -18.85
N ASP A 259 2.73 9.06 -19.96
CA ASP A 259 3.20 9.44 -21.31
C ASP A 259 4.67 9.03 -21.59
N GLY A 260 5.04 7.80 -21.18
CA GLY A 260 6.39 7.27 -21.32
C GLY A 260 7.41 7.69 -20.24
N TRP A 261 7.09 8.63 -19.35
CA TRP A 261 8.00 9.09 -18.29
C TRP A 261 8.42 8.00 -17.29
N MET A 262 7.58 6.99 -17.01
CA MET A 262 7.97 5.85 -16.18
C MET A 262 9.01 4.92 -16.85
N PHE A 263 9.23 5.05 -18.16
CA PHE A 263 10.09 4.17 -18.97
C PHE A 263 11.25 4.93 -19.63
N GLN A 264 11.66 6.05 -19.05
CA GLN A 264 12.84 6.79 -19.50
C GLN A 264 14.09 5.92 -19.39
N LEU A 265 15.12 6.26 -20.16
CA LEU A 265 16.44 5.62 -20.07
C LEU A 265 17.44 6.46 -19.27
N THR A 266 16.96 7.60 -18.75
CA THR A 266 17.75 8.56 -18.00
C THR A 266 17.00 9.00 -16.76
N ASP A 267 17.75 9.39 -15.75
CA ASP A 267 17.25 10.06 -14.56
C ASP A 267 16.71 11.47 -14.90
N ARG A 268 16.19 12.15 -13.88
CA ARG A 268 15.63 13.51 -14.00
C ARG A 268 16.68 14.55 -14.40
N ALA A 269 17.96 14.32 -14.10
CA ALA A 269 19.08 15.16 -14.51
C ALA A 269 19.56 14.86 -15.95
N GLY A 270 19.05 13.79 -16.57
CA GLY A 270 19.42 13.35 -17.92
C GLY A 270 20.62 12.39 -17.95
N ASN A 271 21.08 11.89 -16.80
CA ASN A 271 22.12 10.87 -16.75
C ASN A 271 21.52 9.51 -17.12
N PRO A 272 22.20 8.68 -17.92
CA PRO A 272 21.76 7.31 -18.17
C PRO A 272 21.62 6.53 -16.87
N PHE A 273 20.58 5.70 -16.77
CA PHE A 273 20.47 4.77 -15.64
C PHE A 273 21.65 3.79 -15.62
N ASP A 274 22.19 3.55 -14.43
CA ASP A 274 23.28 2.63 -14.17
C ASP A 274 22.86 1.56 -13.14
N SER A 275 23.80 0.69 -12.76
CA SER A 275 23.52 -0.34 -11.76
C SER A 275 23.22 0.26 -10.39
N ALA A 276 23.84 1.39 -10.04
CA ALA A 276 23.61 2.04 -8.75
C ALA A 276 22.19 2.60 -8.63
N TYR A 277 21.59 3.03 -9.74
CA TYR A 277 20.18 3.44 -9.78
C TYR A 277 19.20 2.26 -9.59
N ALA A 278 19.60 1.05 -9.97
CA ALA A 278 18.72 -0.13 -9.99
C ALA A 278 18.83 -1.04 -8.75
N GLU A 279 19.85 -0.82 -7.91
CA GLU A 279 20.14 -1.57 -6.68
C GLU A 279 19.61 -0.84 -5.44
#